data_AF-A0A382SWY8-F1
#
_entry.id   AF-A0A382SWY8-F1
#
_cell.length_a   1.000
_cell.length_b   1.000
_cell.length_c   1.000
_cell.angle_alpha   90.00
_cell.angle_beta   90.00
_cell.angle_gamma   90.00
#
_symmetry.space_group_name_H-M   'P 1'
#
loop_
_entity.id
_entity.type
_entity.pdbx_description
1 polymer ?
#
loop_
_entity_poly.entity_id
_entity_poly.type
_entity_poly.pdbx_seq_one_letter_code
_entity_poly.pdbx_strand_id
1 'polypeptide(L)'
;GTGGSKVRSVVVPAFYNEFFSKPSDILSIPDDFVESASRYAGTYLFWRSNFSTIEKLINLGGGIKVAPSEDNTLIVSGFEEAKQFVEIGEDLFRERDGESRIAFQKDEQGEITGLVFDFLPFMSTYKASTWKTQPFNLTLLGFSMIVFFGVLLRLGYQWSAYKSLPQPEKEATRASVFVSGLTIVFLVVGIIAFVKDGDKLFSEGVTTIFKFWLIFPILASLAGFYQLYQTVLIWQNGYWGIWKNIRFTIVTFCSLFMAWFYYYWNLLGYNYM
;
A
#
# COMPACT_ATOMS: atom_id res chain seq x y z
N GLY A 1 16.50 -19.61 25.50
CA GLY A 1 16.41 -21.06 25.78
C GLY A 1 15.14 -21.62 25.16
N THR A 2 15.25 -22.63 24.31
CA THR A 2 14.19 -23.12 23.41
C THR A 2 13.27 -24.20 24.03
N GLY A 3 13.60 -24.73 25.22
CA GLY A 3 12.80 -25.78 25.87
C GLY A 3 11.51 -25.29 26.56
N GLY A 4 11.48 -24.04 27.03
CA GLY A 4 10.36 -23.51 27.81
C GLY A 4 9.10 -23.17 27.00
N SER A 5 9.24 -22.78 25.72
CA SER A 5 8.07 -22.38 24.91
C SER A 5 7.18 -23.59 24.56
N LYS A 6 7.78 -24.74 24.22
CA LYS A 6 7.05 -25.97 23.91
C LYS A 6 6.31 -26.54 25.13
N VAL A 7 6.91 -26.48 26.32
CA VAL A 7 6.23 -26.93 27.55
C VAL A 7 5.09 -25.97 27.88
N ARG A 8 5.31 -24.66 27.77
CA ARG A 8 4.28 -23.65 28.03
C ARG A 8 3.10 -23.76 27.06
N SER A 9 3.34 -24.06 25.78
CA SER A 9 2.27 -24.23 24.79
C SER A 9 1.38 -25.44 25.03
N VAL A 10 1.80 -26.40 25.86
CA VAL A 10 1.00 -27.59 26.21
C VAL A 10 0.38 -27.45 27.60
N VAL A 11 1.16 -27.04 28.59
CA VAL A 11 0.72 -27.01 30.00
C VAL A 11 -0.29 -25.91 30.26
N VAL A 12 -0.12 -24.72 29.67
CA VAL A 12 -1.02 -23.59 29.93
C VAL A 12 -2.44 -23.88 29.39
N PRO A 13 -2.64 -24.32 28.14
CA PRO A 13 -3.98 -24.69 27.67
C PRO A 13 -4.61 -25.82 28.48
N ALA A 14 -3.85 -26.86 28.81
CA ALA A 14 -4.35 -28.00 29.60
C ALA A 14 -4.83 -27.58 31.00
N PHE A 15 -4.08 -26.70 31.68
CA PHE A 15 -4.46 -26.17 32.98
C PHE A 15 -5.77 -25.37 32.92
N TYR A 16 -5.91 -24.49 31.93
CA TYR A 16 -7.14 -23.72 31.77
C TYR A 16 -8.34 -24.61 31.39
N ASN A 17 -8.11 -25.63 30.56
CA ASN A 17 -9.16 -26.58 30.19
C ASN A 17 -9.64 -27.42 31.38
N GLU A 18 -8.76 -27.77 32.32
CA GLU A 18 -9.12 -28.57 33.51
C GLU A 18 -9.86 -27.74 34.56
N PHE A 19 -9.36 -26.52 34.86
CA PHE A 19 -9.86 -25.74 36.00
C PHE A 19 -10.85 -24.64 35.62
N PHE A 20 -10.89 -24.24 34.35
CA PHE A 20 -11.69 -23.13 33.85
C PHE A 20 -12.41 -23.48 32.54
N SER A 21 -12.83 -24.75 32.38
CA SER A 21 -13.55 -25.22 31.20
C SER A 21 -14.79 -24.36 30.98
N LYS A 22 -14.81 -23.59 29.88
CA LYS A 22 -16.01 -22.88 29.45
C LYS A 22 -16.86 -23.86 28.63
N PRO A 23 -18.18 -23.89 28.83
CA PRO A 23 -19.06 -24.60 27.91
C PRO A 23 -18.80 -24.09 26.49
N SER A 24 -18.69 -25.00 25.53
CA SER A 24 -18.57 -24.68 24.12
C SER A 24 -19.92 -24.14 23.65
N ASP A 25 -20.12 -22.84 23.76
CA ASP A 25 -21.28 -22.17 23.18
C ASP A 25 -21.17 -22.25 21.66
N ILE A 26 -22.06 -23.02 21.04
CA ILE A 26 -22.23 -23.01 19.58
C ILE A 26 -22.67 -21.59 19.24
N LEU A 27 -21.82 -20.86 18.51
CA LEU A 27 -22.16 -19.52 18.04
C LEU A 27 -23.31 -19.61 17.04
N SER A 28 -24.46 -19.04 17.39
CA SER A 28 -25.55 -18.84 16.45
C SER A 28 -25.18 -17.69 15.51
N ILE A 29 -25.10 -17.97 14.21
CA ILE A 29 -24.87 -16.96 13.18
C ILE A 29 -26.19 -16.18 13.00
N PRO A 30 -26.23 -14.85 13.21
CA PRO A 30 -27.44 -14.07 12.96
C PRO A 30 -27.82 -14.13 11.49
N ASP A 31 -29.10 -14.41 11.18
CA ASP A 31 -29.58 -14.55 9.81
C ASP A 31 -29.51 -13.24 9.00
N ASP A 32 -29.57 -12.08 9.68
CA ASP A 32 -29.67 -10.75 9.06
C ASP A 32 -28.32 -9.99 8.97
N PHE A 33 -27.20 -10.62 9.31
CA PHE A 33 -25.92 -9.92 9.44
C PHE A 33 -25.39 -9.35 8.11
N VAL A 34 -25.61 -10.02 6.97
CA VAL A 34 -25.12 -9.62 5.63
C VAL A 34 -25.44 -8.15 5.28
N GLU A 35 -26.64 -7.66 5.60
CA GLU A 35 -27.02 -6.28 5.27
C GLU A 35 -26.15 -5.25 6.01
N SER A 36 -25.81 -5.54 7.26
CA SER A 36 -24.98 -4.67 8.10
C SER A 36 -23.47 -4.90 7.90
N ALA A 37 -23.06 -6.08 7.46
CA ALA A 37 -21.66 -6.51 7.38
C ALA A 37 -20.78 -5.58 6.51
N SER A 38 -21.39 -4.97 5.49
CA SER A 38 -20.72 -4.03 4.57
C SER A 38 -20.10 -2.82 5.28
N ARG A 39 -20.65 -2.38 6.42
CA ARG A 39 -20.13 -1.24 7.19
C ARG A 39 -18.74 -1.51 7.77
N TYR A 40 -18.45 -2.76 8.11
CA TYR A 40 -17.17 -3.18 8.70
C TYR A 40 -16.11 -3.44 7.63
N ALA A 41 -16.51 -3.58 6.36
CA ALA A 41 -15.60 -3.84 5.26
C ALA A 41 -14.57 -2.70 5.08
N GLY A 42 -13.31 -3.08 4.87
CA GLY A 42 -12.24 -2.11 4.68
C GLY A 42 -10.85 -2.64 4.97
N THR A 43 -9.87 -1.76 4.83
CA THR A 43 -8.49 -2.01 5.28
C THR A 43 -8.24 -1.21 6.54
N TYR A 44 -7.72 -1.85 7.57
CA TYR A 44 -7.41 -1.27 8.87
C TYR A 44 -5.88 -1.24 9.05
N LEU A 45 -5.33 -0.05 9.25
CA LEU A 45 -3.89 0.17 9.42
C LEU A 45 -3.56 0.39 10.89
N PHE A 46 -2.37 -0.03 11.33
CA PHE A 46 -1.97 0.11 12.74
C PHE A 46 -1.65 1.56 13.09
N TRP A 47 -2.07 1.99 14.28
CA TRP A 47 -1.68 3.29 14.85
C TRP A 47 -0.20 3.33 15.24
N ARG A 48 0.35 2.19 15.65
CA ARG A 48 1.75 2.02 16.05
C ARG A 48 2.65 1.78 14.85
N SER A 49 2.55 2.68 13.88
CA SER A 49 3.34 2.67 12.66
C SER A 49 4.09 3.98 12.50
N ASN A 50 5.23 3.94 11.83
CA ASN A 50 5.94 5.17 11.48
C ASN A 50 5.23 5.88 10.32
N PHE A 51 4.84 7.14 10.51
CA PHE A 51 4.17 7.96 9.51
C PHE A 51 5.06 9.07 8.93
N SER A 52 6.25 9.26 9.52
CA SER A 52 7.10 10.42 9.25
C SER A 52 8.37 10.05 8.48
N THR A 53 8.84 8.82 8.61
CA THR A 53 10.06 8.36 7.93
C THR A 53 9.77 7.48 6.72
N ILE A 54 10.84 7.04 6.05
CA ILE A 54 10.80 6.05 4.96
C ILE A 54 10.15 4.72 5.36
N GLU A 55 10.16 4.38 6.66
CA GLU A 55 9.47 3.19 7.20
C GLU A 55 7.96 3.24 6.94
N LYS A 56 7.41 4.42 6.64
CA LYS A 56 6.02 4.55 6.21
C LYS A 56 5.69 3.62 5.05
N LEU A 57 6.62 3.38 4.12
CA LEU A 57 6.43 2.44 3.01
C LEU A 57 6.09 1.01 3.44
N ILE A 58 6.51 0.59 4.63
CA ILE A 58 6.18 -0.75 5.17
C ILE A 58 4.67 -0.86 5.41
N ASN A 59 4.02 0.25 5.79
CA ASN A 59 2.56 0.28 5.95
C ASN A 59 1.80 0.04 4.65
N LEU A 60 2.44 0.21 3.48
CA LEU A 60 1.85 -0.16 2.18
C LEU A 60 1.65 -1.68 2.07
N GLY A 61 2.55 -2.47 2.66
CA GLY A 61 2.47 -3.94 2.65
C GLY A 61 1.68 -4.53 3.82
N GLY A 62 1.33 -3.71 4.82
CA GLY A 62 0.71 -4.14 6.07
C GLY A 62 -0.74 -3.70 6.23
N GLY A 63 -1.41 -4.30 7.21
CA GLY A 63 -2.78 -3.95 7.61
C GLY A 63 -3.71 -5.15 7.63
N ILE A 64 -4.85 -4.96 8.31
CA ILE A 64 -5.88 -5.97 8.46
C ILE A 64 -7.00 -5.67 7.48
N LYS A 65 -7.32 -6.62 6.60
CA LYS A 65 -8.41 -6.53 5.63
C LYS A 65 -9.62 -7.26 6.17
N VAL A 66 -10.75 -6.57 6.23
CA VAL A 66 -12.04 -7.10 6.64
C VAL A 66 -12.96 -7.10 5.43
N ALA A 67 -13.58 -8.24 5.15
CA ALA A 67 -14.57 -8.40 4.10
C ALA A 67 -15.75 -9.26 4.59
N PRO A 68 -16.99 -8.97 4.16
CA PRO A 68 -18.12 -9.85 4.44
C PRO A 68 -17.97 -11.18 3.69
N SER A 69 -18.46 -12.25 4.31
CA SER A 69 -18.60 -13.58 3.73
C SER A 69 -20.07 -13.88 3.39
N GLU A 70 -20.29 -14.83 2.48
CA GLU A 70 -21.62 -15.37 2.18
C GLU A 70 -22.25 -16.09 3.40
N ASP A 71 -21.42 -16.58 4.32
CA ASP A 71 -21.85 -17.30 5.53
C ASP A 71 -22.31 -16.39 6.68
N ASN A 72 -22.74 -15.14 6.43
CA ASN A 72 -23.08 -14.18 7.50
C ASN A 72 -21.92 -13.97 8.51
N THR A 73 -20.66 -14.03 8.05
CA THR A 73 -19.46 -13.79 8.87
C THR A 73 -18.57 -12.70 8.29
N LEU A 74 -17.60 -12.22 9.08
CA LEU A 74 -16.53 -11.37 8.60
C LEU A 74 -15.25 -12.18 8.39
N ILE A 75 -14.67 -12.11 7.19
CA ILE A 75 -13.34 -12.62 6.91
C ILE A 75 -12.33 -11.53 7.26
N VAL A 76 -11.43 -11.84 8.18
CA VAL A 76 -10.36 -10.97 8.62
C VAL A 76 -9.02 -11.58 8.21
N SER A 77 -8.27 -10.85 7.39
CA SER A 77 -6.97 -11.28 6.85
C SER A 77 -5.90 -10.21 7.10
N GLY A 78 -4.62 -10.61 7.13
CA GLY A 78 -3.50 -9.71 7.48
C GLY A 78 -2.64 -10.21 8.63
N PHE A 79 -3.03 -11.33 9.26
CA PHE A 79 -2.17 -12.20 10.04
C PHE A 79 -1.72 -13.40 9.18
N GLU A 80 -1.07 -14.42 9.78
CA GLU A 80 -0.59 -15.60 9.04
C GLU A 80 -1.71 -16.34 8.30
N GLU A 81 -2.90 -16.45 8.89
CA GLU A 81 -4.06 -17.08 8.29
C GLU A 81 -5.28 -16.14 8.30
N ALA A 82 -6.12 -16.25 7.27
CA ALA A 82 -7.40 -15.57 7.25
C ALA A 82 -8.39 -16.31 8.15
N LYS A 83 -9.09 -15.57 9.01
CA LYS A 83 -10.02 -16.11 10.00
C LYS A 83 -11.42 -15.56 9.79
N GLN A 84 -12.42 -16.37 10.10
CA GLN A 84 -13.83 -15.96 10.08
C GLN A 84 -14.30 -15.57 11.48
N PHE A 85 -15.11 -14.52 11.54
CA PHE A 85 -15.62 -13.95 12.78
C PHE A 85 -17.14 -13.82 12.72
N VAL A 86 -17.81 -14.30 13.77
CA VAL A 86 -19.27 -14.27 13.95
C VAL A 86 -19.61 -13.16 14.95
N GLU A 87 -20.67 -12.40 14.68
CA GLU A 87 -21.15 -11.36 15.59
C GLU A 87 -21.73 -12.00 16.86
N ILE A 88 -21.33 -11.49 18.02
CA ILE A 88 -21.79 -11.96 19.34
C ILE A 88 -22.37 -10.82 20.21
N GLY A 89 -22.36 -9.59 19.70
CA GLY A 89 -22.87 -8.39 20.34
C GLY A 89 -22.60 -7.18 19.45
N GLU A 90 -23.09 -6.00 19.85
CA GLU A 90 -22.90 -4.78 19.06
C GLU A 90 -21.41 -4.49 18.83
N ASP A 91 -21.00 -4.46 17.55
CA ASP A 91 -19.62 -4.30 17.09
C ASP A 91 -18.61 -5.32 17.65
N LEU A 92 -19.08 -6.40 18.26
CA LEU A 92 -18.26 -7.40 18.94
C LEU A 92 -18.38 -8.74 18.23
N PHE A 93 -17.24 -9.29 17.85
CA PHE A 93 -17.17 -10.54 17.10
C PHE A 93 -16.23 -11.53 17.75
N ARG A 94 -16.52 -12.82 17.56
CA ARG A 94 -15.69 -13.94 18.00
C ARG A 94 -15.32 -14.81 16.81
N GLU A 95 -14.10 -15.32 16.82
CA GLU A 95 -13.61 -16.27 15.83
C GLU A 95 -14.52 -17.50 15.75
N ARG A 96 -14.88 -17.92 14.53
CA ARG A 96 -15.79 -19.07 14.30
C ARG A 96 -15.24 -20.37 14.91
N ASP A 97 -13.96 -20.63 14.68
CA ASP A 97 -13.27 -21.85 15.12
C ASP A 97 -12.34 -21.61 16.32
N GLY A 98 -12.55 -20.52 17.07
CA GLY A 98 -11.64 -20.11 18.12
C GLY A 98 -12.25 -19.21 19.20
N GLU A 99 -11.38 -18.76 20.11
CA GLU A 99 -11.76 -17.90 21.25
C GLU A 99 -11.44 -16.43 21.01
N SER A 100 -10.66 -16.12 19.99
CA SER A 100 -10.20 -14.76 19.73
C SER A 100 -11.38 -13.83 19.45
N ARG A 101 -11.33 -12.63 20.01
CA ARG A 101 -12.37 -11.61 19.84
C ARG A 101 -11.80 -10.36 19.19
N ILE A 102 -12.65 -9.75 18.38
CA ILE A 102 -12.39 -8.45 17.79
C ILE A 102 -13.55 -7.52 18.08
N ALA A 103 -13.25 -6.24 18.27
CA ALA A 103 -14.26 -5.21 18.41
C ALA A 103 -13.99 -4.05 17.46
N PHE A 104 -15.03 -3.51 16.85
CA PHE A 104 -14.93 -2.31 16.04
C PHE A 104 -15.16 -1.07 16.89
N GLN A 105 -14.42 0.00 16.57
CA GLN A 105 -14.53 1.29 17.24
C GLN A 105 -15.39 2.21 16.39
N LYS A 106 -16.33 2.91 17.03
CA LYS A 106 -17.18 3.94 16.43
C LYS A 106 -16.74 5.33 16.85
N ASP A 107 -16.95 6.32 15.98
CA ASP A 107 -16.94 7.73 16.39
C ASP A 107 -18.29 8.18 16.98
N GLU A 108 -18.39 9.46 17.32
CA GLU A 108 -19.61 10.07 17.86
C GLU A 108 -20.80 10.01 16.88
N GLN A 109 -20.54 9.81 15.59
CA GLN A 109 -21.55 9.71 14.53
C GLN A 109 -21.96 8.24 14.27
N GLY A 110 -21.32 7.27 14.92
CA GLY A 110 -21.60 5.85 14.75
C GLY A 110 -20.86 5.20 13.57
N GLU A 111 -19.91 5.90 12.95
CA GLU A 111 -19.10 5.39 11.84
C GLU A 111 -17.94 4.54 12.35
N ILE A 112 -17.65 3.45 11.65
CA ILE A 112 -16.57 2.54 12.03
C ILE A 112 -15.22 3.19 11.72
N THR A 113 -14.47 3.53 12.76
CA THR A 113 -13.19 4.22 12.66
C THR A 113 -11.99 3.32 12.95
N GLY A 114 -12.18 2.19 13.63
CA GLY A 114 -11.07 1.34 14.06
C GLY A 114 -11.47 -0.09 14.37
N LEU A 115 -10.44 -0.91 14.61
CA LEU A 115 -10.55 -2.33 14.96
C LEU A 115 -9.52 -2.66 16.03
N VAL A 116 -9.95 -3.36 17.07
CA VAL A 116 -9.12 -3.83 18.19
C VAL A 116 -9.23 -5.34 18.36
N PHE A 117 -8.15 -5.95 18.86
CA PHE A 117 -8.01 -7.39 19.06
C PHE A 117 -7.83 -7.68 20.55
N ASP A 118 -8.51 -8.69 21.08
CA ASP A 118 -8.36 -9.09 22.49
C ASP A 118 -6.96 -9.65 22.81
N PHE A 119 -6.34 -10.34 21.86
CA PHE A 119 -4.99 -10.91 21.98
C PHE A 119 -3.86 -9.90 21.73
N LEU A 120 -4.17 -8.76 21.11
CA LEU A 120 -3.22 -7.67 20.85
C LEU A 120 -3.85 -6.29 21.14
N PRO A 121 -4.29 -6.02 22.38
CA PRO A 121 -5.03 -4.79 22.72
C PRO A 121 -4.18 -3.53 22.57
N PHE A 122 -2.84 -3.67 22.62
CA PHE A 122 -1.89 -2.58 22.39
C PHE A 122 -1.68 -2.25 20.89
N MET A 123 -2.17 -3.08 19.96
CA MET A 123 -2.06 -2.89 18.50
C MET A 123 -3.40 -2.43 17.89
N SER A 124 -3.96 -1.34 18.40
CA SER A 124 -5.16 -0.74 17.82
C SER A 124 -4.91 -0.24 16.39
N THR A 125 -5.96 -0.29 15.57
CA THR A 125 -5.95 0.09 14.15
C THR A 125 -6.97 1.17 13.84
N TYR A 126 -6.84 1.79 12.66
CA TYR A 126 -7.82 2.70 12.10
C TYR A 126 -8.24 2.29 10.70
N LYS A 127 -9.50 2.57 10.34
CA LYS A 127 -10.04 2.34 9.02
C LYS A 127 -9.38 3.29 8.01
N ALA A 128 -8.66 2.73 7.05
CA ALA A 128 -7.90 3.49 6.08
C ALA A 128 -8.77 3.97 4.92
N SER A 129 -8.60 5.23 4.55
CA SER A 129 -9.18 5.80 3.33
C SER A 129 -8.56 5.15 2.09
N THR A 130 -9.32 5.08 0.98
CA THR A 130 -8.94 4.36 -0.25
C THR A 130 -7.55 4.70 -0.79
N TRP A 131 -7.16 5.98 -0.79
CA TRP A 131 -5.84 6.41 -1.29
C TRP A 131 -4.65 5.96 -0.42
N LYS A 132 -4.89 5.56 0.83
CA LYS A 132 -3.89 4.99 1.72
C LYS A 132 -3.74 3.47 1.55
N THR A 133 -4.70 2.83 0.89
CA THR A 133 -4.74 1.37 0.76
C THR A 133 -3.69 0.87 -0.23
N GLN A 134 -3.20 -0.34 0.04
CA GLN A 134 -2.26 -1.05 -0.83
C GLN A 134 -2.79 -1.21 -2.26
N PRO A 135 -4.03 -1.68 -2.51
CA PRO A 135 -4.50 -1.93 -3.87
C PRO A 135 -4.51 -0.65 -4.71
N PHE A 136 -4.99 0.46 -4.15
CA PHE A 136 -5.00 1.75 -4.86
C PHE A 136 -3.59 2.16 -5.32
N ASN A 137 -2.63 2.14 -4.39
CA ASN A 137 -1.26 2.55 -4.67
C ASN A 137 -0.56 1.59 -5.65
N LEU A 138 -0.70 0.27 -5.48
CA LEU A 138 -0.08 -0.72 -6.35
C LEU A 138 -0.69 -0.73 -7.76
N THR A 139 -2.01 -0.52 -7.89
CA THR A 139 -2.67 -0.42 -9.19
C THR A 139 -2.17 0.79 -9.97
N LEU A 140 -2.14 1.98 -9.36
CA LEU A 140 -1.64 3.19 -10.04
C LEU A 140 -0.13 3.11 -10.30
N LEU A 141 0.65 2.52 -9.39
CA LEU A 141 2.07 2.28 -9.61
C LEU A 141 2.29 1.33 -10.80
N GLY A 142 1.61 0.18 -10.82
CA GLY A 142 1.68 -0.80 -11.91
C GLY A 142 1.27 -0.20 -13.25
N PHE A 143 0.17 0.55 -13.29
CA PHE A 143 -0.25 1.28 -14.49
C PHE A 143 0.81 2.28 -14.97
N SER A 144 1.36 3.08 -14.05
CA SER A 144 2.42 4.05 -14.36
C SER A 144 3.66 3.36 -14.94
N MET A 145 4.05 2.21 -14.38
CA MET A 145 5.17 1.43 -14.88
C MET A 145 4.94 0.91 -16.29
N ILE A 146 3.75 0.40 -16.61
CA ILE A 146 3.39 -0.05 -17.96
C ILE A 146 3.54 1.11 -18.97
N VAL A 147 3.04 2.30 -18.60
CA VAL A 147 3.17 3.51 -19.44
C VAL A 147 4.64 3.87 -19.66
N PHE A 148 5.45 3.92 -18.60
CA PHE A 148 6.88 4.27 -18.70
C PHE A 148 7.70 3.25 -19.49
N PHE A 149 7.43 1.95 -19.31
CA PHE A 149 8.03 0.92 -20.16
C PHE A 149 7.62 1.10 -21.62
N GLY A 150 6.34 1.40 -21.89
CA GLY A 150 5.85 1.70 -23.23
C GLY A 150 6.59 2.88 -23.89
N VAL A 151 6.92 3.93 -23.13
CA VAL A 151 7.71 5.07 -23.61
C VAL A 151 9.12 4.62 -24.04
N LEU A 152 9.82 3.86 -23.20
CA LEU A 152 11.19 3.40 -23.50
C LEU A 152 11.23 2.38 -24.64
N LEU A 153 10.30 1.43 -24.67
CA LEU A 153 10.18 0.46 -25.75
C LEU A 153 9.92 1.17 -27.08
N ARG A 154 9.01 2.14 -27.10
CA ARG A 154 8.73 2.93 -28.31
C ARG A 154 9.98 3.66 -28.80
N LEU A 155 10.77 4.25 -27.90
CA LEU A 155 12.03 4.89 -28.27
C LEU A 155 12.98 3.90 -28.96
N GLY A 156 13.11 2.68 -28.41
CA GLY A 156 13.93 1.62 -29.00
C GLY A 156 13.42 1.14 -30.37
N TYR A 157 12.14 0.77 -30.46
CA TYR A 157 11.54 0.25 -31.70
C TYR A 157 11.41 1.30 -32.81
N GLN A 158 11.09 2.55 -32.44
CA GLN A 158 10.86 3.64 -33.39
C GLN A 158 12.05 4.62 -33.42
N TRP A 159 13.26 4.15 -33.14
CA TRP A 159 14.46 4.99 -33.05
C TRP A 159 14.71 5.82 -34.31
N SER A 160 14.51 5.23 -35.49
CA SER A 160 14.64 5.93 -36.78
C SER A 160 13.62 7.06 -36.92
N ALA A 161 12.36 6.80 -36.56
CA ALA A 161 11.30 7.81 -36.57
C ALA A 161 11.51 8.90 -35.51
N TYR A 162 12.10 8.56 -34.36
CA TYR A 162 12.49 9.54 -33.34
C TYR A 162 13.57 10.51 -33.86
N LYS A 163 14.57 9.99 -34.59
CA LYS A 163 15.63 10.83 -35.18
C LYS A 163 15.10 11.82 -36.22
N SER A 164 14.03 11.49 -36.93
CA SER A 164 13.40 12.38 -37.92
C SER A 164 12.40 13.37 -37.33
N LEU A 165 12.13 13.32 -36.02
CA LEU A 165 11.19 14.26 -35.38
C LEU A 165 11.68 15.72 -35.44
N PRO A 166 10.77 16.70 -35.58
CA PRO A 166 11.06 18.12 -35.34
C PRO A 166 11.60 18.36 -33.92
N GLN A 167 12.36 19.44 -33.72
CA GLN A 167 12.98 19.70 -32.41
C GLN A 167 11.99 19.82 -31.24
N PRO A 168 10.85 20.52 -31.37
CA PRO A 168 9.86 20.56 -30.29
C PRO A 168 9.34 19.16 -29.91
N GLU A 169 9.16 18.27 -30.90
CA GLU A 169 8.72 16.88 -30.68
C GLU A 169 9.80 16.03 -29.99
N LYS A 170 11.07 16.28 -30.33
CA LYS A 170 12.21 15.62 -29.69
C LYS A 170 12.34 16.02 -28.22
N GLU A 171 12.19 17.30 -27.90
CA GLU A 171 12.32 17.79 -26.52
C GLU A 171 11.26 17.20 -25.59
N ALA A 172 10.00 17.19 -26.01
CA ALA A 172 8.95 16.57 -25.21
C ALA A 172 9.13 15.06 -25.09
N THR A 173 9.50 14.38 -26.19
CA THR A 173 9.78 12.93 -26.14
C THR A 173 10.96 12.64 -25.21
N ARG A 174 12.00 13.48 -25.21
CA ARG A 174 13.13 13.37 -24.29
C ARG A 174 12.71 13.60 -22.84
N ALA A 175 11.82 14.54 -22.56
CA ALA A 175 11.25 14.74 -21.23
C ALA A 175 10.55 13.46 -20.74
N SER A 176 9.75 12.85 -21.62
CA SER A 176 8.99 11.62 -21.32
C SER A 176 9.91 10.43 -21.07
N VAL A 177 10.96 10.29 -21.88
CA VAL A 177 11.99 9.25 -21.71
C VAL A 177 12.78 9.46 -20.42
N PHE A 178 13.12 10.71 -20.10
CA PHE A 178 13.91 11.02 -18.90
C PHE A 178 13.14 10.72 -17.62
N VAL A 179 11.88 11.16 -17.52
CA VAL A 179 11.03 10.85 -16.34
C VAL A 179 10.75 9.35 -16.22
N SER A 180 10.50 8.68 -17.35
CA SER A 180 10.29 7.22 -17.38
C SER A 180 11.52 6.47 -16.93
N GLY A 181 12.69 6.84 -17.47
CA GLY A 181 13.98 6.23 -17.13
C GLY A 181 14.34 6.43 -15.66
N LEU A 182 14.22 7.66 -15.15
CA LEU A 182 14.49 7.94 -13.73
C LEU A 182 13.57 7.17 -12.79
N THR A 183 12.28 7.06 -13.12
CA THR A 183 11.31 6.31 -12.31
C THR A 183 11.60 4.80 -12.34
N ILE A 184 11.96 4.25 -13.49
CA ILE A 184 12.35 2.84 -13.61
C ILE A 184 13.65 2.57 -12.83
N VAL A 185 14.65 3.44 -12.96
CA VAL A 185 15.90 3.33 -12.21
C VAL A 185 15.63 3.43 -10.70
N PHE A 186 14.78 4.36 -10.26
CA PHE A 186 14.32 4.43 -8.88
C PHE A 186 13.77 3.08 -8.41
N LEU A 187 12.87 2.46 -9.17
CA LEU A 187 12.25 1.20 -8.78
C LEU A 187 13.27 0.06 -8.72
N VAL A 188 14.14 -0.06 -9.73
CA VAL A 188 15.18 -1.11 -9.78
C VAL A 188 16.20 -0.94 -8.65
N VAL A 189 16.71 0.26 -8.43
CA VAL A 189 17.67 0.55 -7.34
C VAL A 189 17.01 0.33 -5.99
N GLY A 190 15.72 0.66 -5.84
CA GLY A 190 14.95 0.42 -4.63
C GLY A 190 14.84 -1.06 -4.30
N ILE A 191 14.48 -1.89 -5.28
CA ILE A 191 14.45 -3.35 -5.10
C ILE A 191 15.82 -3.86 -4.65
N ILE A 192 16.91 -3.40 -5.30
CA ILE A 192 18.27 -3.81 -4.92
C ILE A 192 18.60 -3.36 -3.49
N ALA A 193 18.20 -2.15 -3.08
CA ALA A 193 18.42 -1.64 -1.73
C ALA A 193 17.68 -2.48 -0.68
N PHE A 194 16.40 -2.77 -0.89
CA PHE A 194 15.61 -3.60 0.03
C PHE A 194 16.11 -5.05 0.10
N VAL A 195 16.53 -5.65 -1.01
CA VAL A 195 17.08 -7.02 -1.02
C VAL A 195 18.42 -7.11 -0.28
N LYS A 196 19.26 -6.07 -0.37
CA LYS A 196 20.60 -6.09 0.24
C LYS A 196 20.62 -5.65 1.70
N ASP A 197 19.90 -4.58 2.01
CA ASP A 197 20.01 -3.85 3.28
C ASP A 197 18.65 -3.64 3.96
N GLY A 198 17.56 -4.28 3.49
CA GLY A 198 16.21 -4.10 4.07
C GLY A 198 16.15 -4.41 5.56
N ASP A 199 16.79 -5.49 6.00
CA ASP A 199 16.84 -5.88 7.42
C ASP A 199 17.60 -4.87 8.28
N LYS A 200 18.60 -4.19 7.70
CA LYS A 200 19.42 -3.19 8.41
C LYS A 200 18.67 -1.89 8.67
N LEU A 201 17.58 -1.63 7.93
CA LEU A 201 16.77 -0.43 8.09
C LEU A 201 16.26 -0.30 9.54
N PHE A 202 15.94 -1.43 10.19
CA PHE A 202 15.40 -1.47 11.55
C PHE A 202 16.46 -1.55 12.65
N SER A 203 17.67 -2.04 12.36
CA SER A 203 18.73 -2.25 13.34
C SER A 203 19.81 -1.18 13.31
N GLU A 204 20.23 -0.76 12.12
CA GLU A 204 21.36 0.14 11.87
C GLU A 204 20.92 1.48 11.25
N GLY A 205 19.66 1.58 10.82
CA GLY A 205 19.08 2.76 10.19
C GLY A 205 19.36 2.83 8.68
N VAL A 206 19.35 4.06 8.12
CA VAL A 206 19.43 4.26 6.67
C VAL A 206 20.86 4.13 6.13
N THR A 207 21.11 3.02 5.44
CA THR A 207 22.41 2.71 4.82
C THR A 207 22.71 3.58 3.59
N THR A 208 23.97 3.55 3.13
CA THR A 208 24.42 4.35 1.97
C THR A 208 23.64 4.05 0.69
N ILE A 209 23.22 2.80 0.47
CA ILE A 209 22.45 2.43 -0.73
C ILE A 209 21.05 3.06 -0.72
N PHE A 210 20.40 3.15 0.45
CA PHE A 210 19.13 3.87 0.60
C PHE A 210 19.30 5.37 0.39
N LYS A 211 20.39 5.99 0.89
CA LYS A 211 20.68 7.41 0.63
C LYS A 211 20.86 7.70 -0.85
N PHE A 212 21.54 6.80 -1.58
CA PHE A 212 21.70 6.91 -3.03
C PHE A 212 20.36 6.71 -3.76
N TRP A 213 19.56 5.73 -3.32
CA TRP A 213 18.23 5.47 -3.85
C TRP A 213 17.29 6.68 -3.76
N LEU A 214 17.34 7.43 -2.65
CA LEU A 214 16.52 8.62 -2.40
C LEU A 214 16.86 9.83 -3.28
N ILE A 215 17.93 9.80 -4.07
CA ILE A 215 18.24 10.84 -5.05
C ILE A 215 17.27 10.75 -6.24
N PHE A 216 16.88 9.54 -6.64
CA PHE A 216 16.07 9.33 -7.84
C PHE A 216 14.64 9.90 -7.75
N PRO A 217 13.90 9.78 -6.63
CA PRO A 217 12.60 10.43 -6.47
C PRO A 217 12.63 11.95 -6.69
N ILE A 218 13.70 12.62 -6.21
CA ILE A 218 13.89 14.06 -6.38
C ILE A 218 14.07 14.39 -7.86
N LEU A 219 15.01 13.70 -8.52
CA LEU A 219 15.27 13.89 -9.95
C LEU A 219 14.04 13.55 -10.80
N ALA A 220 13.33 12.46 -10.49
CA ALA A 220 12.13 12.02 -11.19
C ALA A 220 10.98 13.02 -11.03
N SER A 221 10.83 13.64 -9.84
CA SER A 221 9.82 14.68 -9.61
C SER A 221 10.11 15.94 -10.42
N LEU A 222 11.37 16.40 -10.44
CA LEU A 222 11.80 17.53 -11.28
C LEU A 222 11.56 17.23 -12.77
N ALA A 223 11.88 16.01 -13.22
CA ALA A 223 11.60 15.55 -14.57
C ALA A 223 10.08 15.49 -14.86
N GLY A 224 9.25 15.13 -13.88
CA GLY A 224 7.80 15.13 -13.97
C GLY A 224 7.22 16.54 -14.15
N PHE A 225 7.71 17.53 -13.41
CA PHE A 225 7.32 18.92 -13.61
C PHE A 225 7.77 19.45 -14.98
N TYR A 226 8.96 19.08 -15.44
CA TYR A 226 9.42 19.41 -16.79
C TYR A 226 8.55 18.75 -17.87
N GLN A 227 8.14 17.50 -17.67
CA GLN A 227 7.19 16.80 -18.54
C GLN A 227 5.82 17.49 -18.55
N LEU A 228 5.32 17.96 -17.41
CA LEU A 228 4.08 18.74 -17.33
C LEU A 228 4.20 20.03 -18.16
N TYR A 229 5.29 20.77 -18.00
CA TYR A 229 5.56 21.99 -18.77
C TYR A 229 5.53 21.72 -20.28
N GLN A 230 6.23 20.67 -20.73
CA GLN A 230 6.22 20.27 -22.14
C GLN A 230 4.82 19.88 -22.64
N THR A 231 4.05 19.15 -21.85
CA THR A 231 2.65 18.81 -22.18
C THR A 231 1.79 20.06 -22.35
N VAL A 232 1.92 21.06 -21.46
CA VAL A 232 1.17 22.33 -21.56
C VAL A 232 1.53 23.07 -22.85
N LEU A 233 2.83 23.14 -23.20
CA LEU A 233 3.27 23.78 -24.45
C LEU A 233 2.71 23.08 -25.69
N ILE A 234 2.63 21.75 -25.68
CA ILE A 234 2.06 20.97 -26.79
C ILE A 234 0.59 21.31 -26.99
N TRP A 235 -0.18 21.36 -25.90
CA TRP A 235 -1.60 21.69 -25.93
C TRP A 235 -1.86 23.13 -26.39
N GLN A 236 -1.07 24.10 -25.92
CA GLN A 236 -1.22 25.51 -26.30
C GLN A 236 -0.90 25.76 -27.77
N ASN A 237 0.13 25.10 -28.28
CA ASN A 237 0.60 25.35 -29.63
C ASN A 237 -0.16 24.56 -30.71
N GLY A 238 -0.99 23.58 -30.33
CA GLY A 238 -1.91 22.88 -31.23
C GLY A 238 -1.26 22.12 -32.39
N TYR A 239 0.07 21.99 -32.41
CA TYR A 239 0.81 21.49 -33.57
C TYR A 239 0.61 19.99 -33.85
N TRP A 240 0.08 19.21 -32.90
CA TRP A 240 0.15 17.75 -32.93
C TRP A 240 -1.22 17.10 -32.94
N GLY A 241 -1.32 15.96 -33.66
CA GLY A 241 -2.56 15.18 -33.73
C GLY A 241 -3.05 14.70 -32.36
N ILE A 242 -4.37 14.61 -32.19
CA ILE A 242 -5.05 14.38 -30.91
C ILE A 242 -4.50 13.19 -30.12
N TRP A 243 -4.11 12.11 -30.81
CA TRP A 243 -3.54 10.90 -30.20
C TRP A 243 -2.16 11.11 -29.57
N LYS A 244 -1.34 12.02 -30.13
CA LYS A 244 -0.05 12.38 -29.51
C LYS A 244 -0.31 13.11 -28.19
N ASN A 245 -1.20 14.11 -28.20
CA ASN A 245 -1.52 14.90 -27.01
C ASN A 245 -2.06 14.04 -25.87
N ILE A 246 -2.97 13.10 -26.18
CA ILE A 246 -3.49 12.14 -25.20
C ILE A 246 -2.34 11.32 -24.57
N ARG A 247 -1.43 10.78 -25.38
CA ARG A 247 -0.29 9.99 -24.87
C ARG A 247 0.62 10.79 -23.94
N PHE A 248 0.98 12.01 -24.31
CA PHE A 248 1.80 12.89 -23.46
C PHE A 248 1.08 13.25 -22.16
N THR A 249 -0.23 13.47 -22.23
CA THR A 249 -1.06 13.75 -21.06
C THR A 249 -1.11 12.55 -20.11
N ILE A 250 -1.24 11.32 -20.63
CA ILE A 250 -1.18 10.08 -19.81
C ILE A 250 0.17 9.96 -19.10
N VAL A 251 1.28 10.19 -19.81
CA VAL A 251 2.64 10.18 -19.21
C VAL A 251 2.76 11.24 -18.12
N THR A 252 2.23 12.44 -18.36
CA THR A 252 2.19 13.51 -17.36
C THR A 252 1.40 13.10 -16.12
N PHE A 253 0.19 12.57 -16.26
CA PHE A 253 -0.60 12.10 -15.13
C PHE A 253 0.12 11.02 -14.32
N CYS A 254 0.76 10.05 -14.99
CA CYS A 254 1.58 9.04 -14.32
C CYS A 254 2.75 9.69 -13.56
N SER A 255 3.44 10.68 -14.16
CA SER A 255 4.54 11.38 -13.51
C SER A 255 4.10 12.20 -12.29
N LEU A 256 2.92 12.83 -12.34
CA LEU A 256 2.36 13.59 -11.22
C LEU A 256 1.91 12.66 -10.09
N PHE A 257 1.30 11.52 -10.43
CA PHE A 257 1.02 10.47 -9.46
C PHE A 257 2.31 10.00 -8.78
N MET A 258 3.39 9.74 -9.54
CA MET A 258 4.67 9.35 -8.95
C MET A 258 5.25 10.42 -8.04
N ALA A 259 5.18 11.70 -8.43
CA ALA A 259 5.62 12.81 -7.58
C ALA A 259 4.81 12.87 -6.26
N TRP A 260 3.48 12.72 -6.35
CA TRP A 260 2.62 12.61 -5.16
C TRP A 260 2.97 11.37 -4.33
N PHE A 261 3.18 10.22 -4.95
CA PHE A 261 3.56 8.98 -4.29
C PHE A 261 4.87 9.17 -3.51
N TYR A 262 5.89 9.76 -4.14
CA TYR A 262 7.15 10.04 -3.49
C TYR A 262 6.98 11.00 -2.30
N TYR A 263 6.16 12.03 -2.45
CA TYR A 263 5.87 12.97 -1.36
C TYR A 263 5.13 12.28 -0.20
N TYR A 264 4.02 11.62 -0.50
CA TYR A 264 3.14 11.00 0.50
C TYR A 264 3.86 9.90 1.28
N TRP A 265 4.70 9.10 0.62
CA TRP A 265 5.46 8.03 1.25
C TRP A 265 6.82 8.48 1.81
N ASN A 266 7.05 9.80 1.95
CA ASN A 266 8.28 10.39 2.52
C ASN A 266 9.58 9.98 1.80
N LEU A 267 9.49 9.73 0.50
CA LEU A 267 10.62 9.45 -0.38
C LEU A 267 11.24 10.73 -0.96
N LEU A 268 10.55 11.87 -0.85
CA LEU A 268 11.10 13.18 -1.21
C LEU A 268 11.81 13.81 -0.01
N GLY A 269 13.12 13.93 -0.14
CA GLY A 269 13.98 14.47 0.90
C GLY A 269 14.48 13.40 1.85
N TYR A 270 15.54 13.71 2.57
CA TYR A 270 16.18 12.84 3.56
C TYR A 270 15.34 12.72 4.85
N ASN A 271 14.05 12.43 4.70
CA ASN A 271 13.08 12.24 5.79
C ASN A 271 13.29 10.87 6.45
N TYR A 272 14.49 10.66 6.97
CA TYR A 272 14.86 9.49 7.76
C TYR A 272 15.52 9.87 9.10
N MET A 273 15.48 11.16 9.44
CA MET A 273 15.86 11.67 10.76
C MET A 273 14.65 11.68 11.69
#